data_AF-A0A0W8E8D8-F1
#
_entry.id   AF-A0A0W8E8D8-F1
#
_cell.length_a   1.000
_cell.length_b   1.000
_cell.length_c   1.000
_cell.angle_alpha   90.00
_cell.angle_beta   90.00
_cell.angle_gamma   90.00
#
_symmetry.space_group_name_H-M   'P 1'
#
loop_
_entity.id
_entity.type
_entity.pdbx_description
1 polymer ?
#
loop_
_entity_poly.entity_id
_entity_poly.type
_entity_poly.pdbx_seq_one_letter_code
_entity_poly.pdbx_strand_id
1 'polypeptide(L)'
;MLAEYPALGIFFLITLAFPVVAMAMAWLFRPKPKVAPDDERLTTYECGVDTQGKSWIRFKVNYFLYALVFLAFDVEIVFLYPWAVKFGVLGLFAFIEMIIFIAILLIALWYAWKEGALEWY
;
A
#
# COMPACT_ATOMS: atom_id res chain seq x y z
N MET A 1 8.85 25.46 -14.00
CA MET A 1 8.48 24.43 -13.00
C MET A 1 7.12 23.79 -13.29
N LEU A 2 6.09 24.52 -13.77
CA LEU A 2 4.77 23.91 -14.08
C LEU A 2 4.66 23.25 -15.48
N ALA A 3 5.62 23.49 -16.37
CA ALA A 3 5.59 23.00 -17.76
C ALA A 3 5.69 21.46 -17.90
N GLU A 4 6.20 20.77 -16.87
CA GLU A 4 6.34 19.31 -16.86
C GLU A 4 5.06 18.58 -16.40
N TYR A 5 4.14 19.28 -15.72
CA TYR A 5 2.90 18.66 -15.21
C TYR A 5 1.98 18.14 -16.33
N PRO A 6 1.82 18.82 -17.47
CA PRO A 6 1.11 18.26 -18.63
C PRO A 6 1.75 16.95 -19.13
N ALA A 7 3.08 16.87 -19.18
CA ALA A 7 3.79 15.66 -19.60
C ALA A 7 3.56 14.51 -18.61
N LEU A 8 3.60 14.78 -17.30
CA LEU A 8 3.25 13.81 -16.25
C LEU A 8 1.80 13.35 -16.36
N GLY A 9 0.86 14.25 -16.63
CA GLY A 9 -0.56 13.92 -16.82
C GLY A 9 -0.79 13.03 -18.03
N ILE A 10 -0.15 13.34 -19.17
CA ILE A 10 -0.20 12.50 -20.36
C ILE A 10 0.41 11.12 -20.09
N PHE A 11 1.57 11.07 -19.42
CA PHE A 11 2.21 9.82 -19.05
C PHE A 11 1.30 8.96 -18.15
N PHE A 12 0.68 9.55 -17.13
CA PHE A 12 -0.27 8.87 -16.25
C PHE A 12 -1.48 8.30 -17.02
N LEU A 13 -2.01 9.04 -17.99
CA LEU A 13 -3.11 8.56 -18.82
C LEU A 13 -2.70 7.38 -19.70
N ILE A 14 -1.49 7.44 -20.29
CA ILE A 14 -0.95 6.35 -21.10
C ILE A 14 -0.73 5.10 -20.24
N THR A 15 -0.13 5.23 -19.05
CA THR A 15 0.13 4.09 -18.17
C THR A 15 -1.14 3.46 -17.63
N LEU A 16 -2.21 4.23 -17.41
CA LEU A 16 -3.51 3.71 -17.01
C LEU A 16 -4.28 3.09 -18.19
N ALA A 17 -4.19 3.68 -19.38
CA ALA A 17 -4.83 3.15 -20.59
C ALA A 17 -4.20 1.83 -21.05
N PHE A 18 -2.88 1.68 -20.91
CA PHE A 18 -2.15 0.49 -21.36
C PHE A 18 -2.72 -0.84 -20.81
N PRO A 19 -2.86 -1.06 -19.48
CA PRO A 19 -3.41 -2.32 -18.97
C PRO A 19 -4.87 -2.52 -19.38
N VAL A 20 -5.66 -1.44 -19.48
CA VAL A 20 -7.06 -1.51 -19.92
C VAL A 20 -7.15 -1.98 -21.37
N VAL A 21 -6.36 -1.38 -22.28
CA VAL A 21 -6.31 -1.78 -23.69
C VAL A 21 -5.75 -3.20 -23.82
N ALA A 22 -4.71 -3.55 -23.07
CA ALA A 22 -4.14 -4.90 -23.08
C ALA A 22 -5.17 -5.95 -22.62
N MET A 23 -5.90 -5.68 -21.53
CA MET A 23 -6.97 -6.55 -21.05
C MET A 23 -8.15 -6.62 -22.03
N ALA A 24 -8.54 -5.51 -22.66
CA ALA A 24 -9.61 -5.47 -23.65
C ALA A 24 -9.25 -6.28 -24.91
N MET A 25 -8.00 -6.15 -25.38
CA MET A 25 -7.47 -6.94 -26.49
C MET A 25 -7.42 -8.43 -26.12
N ALA A 26 -6.88 -8.76 -24.94
CA ALA A 26 -6.87 -10.13 -24.46
C ALA A 26 -8.28 -10.73 -24.38
N TRP A 27 -9.26 -9.96 -23.89
CA TRP A 27 -10.66 -10.38 -23.83
C TRP A 27 -11.30 -10.54 -25.23
N LEU A 28 -10.94 -9.69 -26.19
CA LEU A 28 -11.47 -9.72 -27.55
C LEU A 28 -10.93 -10.92 -28.35
N PHE A 29 -9.62 -11.20 -28.23
CA PHE A 29 -8.96 -12.28 -29.00
C PHE A 29 -8.97 -13.64 -28.30
N ARG A 30 -9.27 -13.70 -27.00
CA ARG A 30 -9.40 -14.98 -26.29
C ARG A 30 -10.57 -15.80 -26.88
N PRO A 31 -10.42 -17.13 -27.02
CA PRO A 31 -11.55 -18.01 -27.32
C PRO A 31 -12.65 -17.83 -26.28
N LYS A 32 -13.85 -17.42 -26.71
CA LYS A 32 -14.98 -17.22 -25.79
C LYS A 32 -15.44 -18.59 -25.27
N PRO A 33 -15.28 -18.89 -23.97
CA PRO A 33 -15.74 -20.15 -23.43
C PRO A 33 -17.27 -20.21 -23.51
N LYS A 34 -17.81 -21.36 -23.93
CA LYS A 34 -19.23 -21.67 -23.72
C LYS A 34 -19.37 -22.06 -22.25
N VAL A 35 -19.86 -21.13 -21.44
CA VAL A 35 -20.02 -21.33 -20.00
C VAL A 35 -21.46 -21.75 -19.74
N ALA A 36 -21.65 -22.96 -19.22
CA ALA A 36 -22.94 -23.38 -18.69
C ALA A 36 -23.10 -22.81 -17.27
N PRO A 37 -24.34 -22.61 -16.77
CA PRO A 37 -24.58 -22.12 -15.40
C PRO A 37 -23.92 -22.98 -14.30
N ASP A 38 -23.60 -24.23 -14.62
CA ASP A 38 -22.99 -25.28 -13.79
C ASP A 38 -21.56 -25.64 -14.21
N ASP A 39 -20.85 -24.76 -14.94
CA ASP A 39 -19.46 -24.99 -15.35
C ASP A 39 -18.48 -24.97 -14.15
N GLU A 40 -17.80 -26.09 -13.90
CA GLU A 40 -16.78 -26.24 -12.85
C GLU A 40 -15.64 -25.22 -12.95
N ARG A 41 -15.39 -24.62 -14.12
CA ARG A 41 -14.37 -23.56 -14.27
C ARG A 41 -14.71 -22.27 -13.51
N LEU A 42 -15.97 -22.11 -13.10
CA LEU A 42 -16.44 -20.97 -12.31
C LEU A 42 -16.49 -21.25 -10.81
N THR A 43 -16.14 -22.46 -10.36
CA THR A 43 -16.11 -22.78 -8.94
C THR A 43 -14.81 -22.30 -8.29
N THR A 44 -14.86 -22.07 -6.98
CA THR A 44 -13.68 -21.65 -6.21
C THR A 44 -12.65 -22.76 -6.21
N TYR A 45 -11.39 -22.41 -6.49
CA TYR A 45 -10.28 -23.36 -6.43
C TYR A 45 -10.06 -23.88 -5.00
N GLU A 46 -9.89 -25.19 -4.87
CA GLU A 46 -9.63 -25.92 -3.62
C GLU A 46 -8.60 -27.04 -3.88
N CYS A 47 -8.20 -27.82 -2.88
CA CYS A 47 -7.24 -28.93 -3.03
C CYS A 47 -7.77 -30.20 -3.74
N GLY A 48 -8.78 -30.06 -4.60
CA GLY A 48 -9.40 -31.17 -5.36
C GLY A 48 -10.66 -31.76 -4.71
N VAL A 49 -11.24 -31.07 -3.73
CA VAL A 49 -12.50 -31.42 -3.07
C VAL A 49 -13.44 -30.22 -3.06
N ASP A 50 -14.75 -30.45 -2.90
CA ASP A 50 -15.71 -29.38 -2.75
C ASP A 50 -15.44 -28.56 -1.48
N THR A 51 -15.62 -27.25 -1.57
CA THR A 51 -15.45 -26.34 -0.44
C THR A 51 -16.43 -26.70 0.66
N GLN A 52 -15.94 -26.91 1.88
CA GLN A 52 -16.77 -27.20 3.05
C GLN A 52 -16.68 -26.11 4.12
N GLY A 53 -17.81 -25.78 4.73
CA GLY A 53 -17.88 -24.83 5.83
C GLY A 53 -18.12 -23.38 5.40
N LYS A 54 -17.99 -22.46 6.35
CA LYS A 54 -18.19 -21.02 6.12
C LYS A 54 -16.85 -20.37 5.81
N SER A 55 -16.80 -19.53 4.78
CA SER A 55 -15.62 -18.73 4.42
C SER A 55 -15.32 -17.59 5.41
N TRP A 56 -16.20 -17.36 6.40
CA TRP A 56 -16.05 -16.30 7.38
C TRP A 56 -15.06 -16.69 8.47
N ILE A 57 -13.84 -16.16 8.38
CA ILE A 57 -12.81 -16.29 9.39
C ILE A 57 -12.66 -14.99 10.18
N ARG A 58 -12.24 -15.09 11.45
CA ARG A 58 -11.80 -13.92 12.22
C ARG A 58 -10.42 -13.52 11.72
N PHE A 59 -10.32 -12.35 11.09
CA PHE A 59 -9.03 -11.76 10.76
C PHE A 59 -8.26 -11.42 12.05
N LYS A 60 -6.95 -11.63 12.03
CA LYS A 60 -6.07 -11.27 13.14
C LYS A 60 -6.08 -9.75 13.33
N VAL A 61 -6.07 -9.30 14.58
CA VAL A 61 -6.02 -7.86 14.91
C VAL A 61 -4.71 -7.23 14.45
N ASN A 62 -3.66 -8.03 14.27
CA ASN A 62 -2.32 -7.58 13.90
C ASN A 62 -2.35 -6.72 12.61
N TYR A 63 -3.16 -7.08 11.60
CA TYR A 63 -3.31 -6.26 10.38
C TYR A 63 -3.71 -4.80 10.68
N PHE A 64 -4.63 -4.61 11.63
CA PHE A 64 -5.06 -3.28 12.04
C PHE A 64 -3.94 -2.54 12.79
N LEU A 65 -3.20 -3.22 13.67
CA LEU A 65 -2.08 -2.62 14.40
C LEU A 65 -0.96 -2.17 13.45
N TYR A 66 -0.61 -2.98 12.45
CA TYR A 66 0.36 -2.58 11.42
C TYR A 66 -0.12 -1.36 10.64
N ALA A 67 -1.39 -1.35 10.20
CA ALA A 67 -1.93 -0.22 9.45
C ALA A 67 -1.95 1.07 10.30
N LEU A 68 -2.29 0.97 11.59
CA LEU A 68 -2.31 2.09 12.51
C LEU A 68 -0.91 2.67 12.74
N VAL A 69 0.08 1.81 13.02
CA VAL A 69 1.47 2.24 13.19
C VAL A 69 2.01 2.85 11.89
N PHE A 70 1.79 2.18 10.75
CA PHE A 70 2.18 2.69 9.43
C PHE A 70 1.62 4.09 9.16
N LEU A 71 0.32 4.29 9.39
CA LEU A 71 -0.34 5.57 9.14
C LEU A 71 0.20 6.69 10.05
N ALA A 72 0.51 6.38 11.32
CA ALA A 72 1.15 7.33 12.21
C ALA A 72 2.54 7.76 11.69
N PHE A 73 3.39 6.80 11.31
CA PHE A 73 4.71 7.09 10.76
C PHE A 73 4.66 7.82 9.41
N ASP A 74 3.69 7.50 8.55
CA ASP A 74 3.53 8.16 7.25
C ASP A 74 3.22 9.66 7.41
N VAL A 75 2.33 10.00 8.37
CA VAL A 75 2.04 11.40 8.72
C VAL A 75 3.28 12.10 9.28
N GLU A 76 4.10 11.42 10.07
CA GLU A 76 5.34 11.98 10.61
C GLU A 76 6.38 12.29 9.53
N ILE A 77 6.50 11.42 8.53
CA ILE A 77 7.41 11.60 7.39
C ILE A 77 7.05 12.86 6.57
N VAL A 78 5.76 13.21 6.49
CA VAL A 78 5.33 14.47 5.85
C VAL A 78 5.99 15.70 6.51
N PHE A 79 6.26 15.66 7.82
CA PHE A 79 6.99 16.73 8.51
C PHE A 79 8.51 16.70 8.27
N LEU A 80 9.09 15.52 8.02
CA LEU A 80 10.51 15.37 7.71
C LEU A 80 10.87 16.00 6.36
N TYR A 81 9.97 15.92 5.37
CA TYR A 81 10.26 16.36 3.99
C TYR A 81 10.61 17.85 3.86
N PRO A 82 9.80 18.81 4.36
CA PRO A 82 10.14 20.24 4.26
C PRO A 82 11.48 20.57 4.91
N TRP A 83 11.77 19.96 6.07
CA TRP A 83 13.06 20.13 6.74
C TRP A 83 14.21 19.59 5.89
N ALA A 84 14.08 18.37 5.35
CA ALA A 84 15.12 17.75 4.53
C ALA A 84 15.43 18.59 3.27
N VAL A 85 14.40 19.11 2.60
CA VAL A 85 14.55 19.96 1.41
C VAL A 85 15.20 21.31 1.74
N LYS A 86 14.98 21.85 2.95
CA LYS A 86 15.51 23.16 3.37
C LYS A 86 16.70 23.07 4.33
N PHE A 87 17.27 21.90 4.53
CA PHE A 87 18.31 21.67 5.54
C PHE A 87 19.48 22.67 5.48
N GLY A 88 19.94 23.01 4.27
CA GLY A 88 21.07 23.93 4.06
C GLY A 88 20.83 25.38 4.49
N VAL A 89 19.60 25.79 4.82
CA VAL A 89 19.27 27.19 5.21
C VAL A 89 18.70 27.32 6.62
N LEU A 90 18.40 26.21 7.32
CA LEU A 90 17.69 26.23 8.60
C LEU A 90 18.61 26.36 9.83
N GLY A 91 19.94 26.26 9.65
CA GLY A 91 20.93 26.43 10.71
C GLY A 91 20.93 25.32 11.76
N LEU A 92 21.77 25.48 12.80
CA LEU A 92 22.00 24.46 13.82
C LEU A 92 20.77 24.21 14.71
N PHE A 93 19.95 25.23 14.94
CA PHE A 93 18.77 25.13 15.79
C PHE A 93 17.76 24.10 15.25
N ALA A 94 17.35 24.24 13.99
CA ALA A 94 16.43 23.30 13.35
C ALA A 94 17.03 21.88 13.20
N PHE A 95 18.36 21.76 13.12
CA PHE A 95 19.02 20.45 13.13
C PHE A 95 18.83 19.74 14.47
N ILE A 96 19.02 20.44 15.59
CA ILE A 96 18.82 19.89 16.94
C ILE A 96 17.35 19.53 17.15
N GLU A 97 16.41 20.40 16.78
CA GLU A 97 14.97 20.11 16.87
C GLU A 97 14.60 18.84 16.11
N MET A 98 15.17 18.62 14.93
CA MET A 98 14.89 17.40 14.17
C MET A 98 15.53 16.14 14.73
N ILE A 99 16.71 16.25 15.36
CA ILE A 99 17.26 15.11 16.12
C ILE A 99 16.31 14.74 17.25
N ILE A 100 15.79 15.72 17.98
CA ILE A 100 14.83 15.49 19.07
C ILE A 100 13.55 14.85 18.50
N PHE A 101 13.02 15.37 17.39
CA PHE A 101 11.84 14.81 16.74
C PHE A 101 12.05 13.35 16.34
N ILE A 102 13.14 13.02 15.65
CA ILE A 102 13.46 11.64 15.26
C ILE A 102 13.63 10.74 16.49
N ALA A 103 14.26 11.23 17.56
CA ALA A 103 14.40 10.47 18.80
C ALA A 103 13.03 10.11 19.41
N ILE A 104 12.06 11.04 19.38
CA ILE A 104 10.69 10.77 19.82
C ILE A 104 10.05 9.66 18.97
N LEU A 105 10.22 9.70 17.64
CA LEU A 105 9.68 8.67 16.75
C LEU A 105 10.29 7.29 17.03
N LEU A 106 11.60 7.24 17.27
CA LEU A 106 12.30 6.00 17.62
C LEU A 106 11.83 5.44 18.96
N ILE A 107 11.55 6.29 19.95
CA ILE A 107 10.98 5.88 21.23
C ILE A 107 9.56 5.33 21.04
N ALA A 108 8.74 6.00 20.23
CA ALA A 108 7.39 5.52 19.91
C ALA A 108 7.42 4.16 19.18
N LEU A 109 8.32 3.98 18.22
CA LEU A 109 8.54 2.71 17.54
C LEU A 109 8.96 1.61 18.50
N TRP A 110 9.93 1.91 19.36
CA TRP A 110 10.45 0.97 20.35
C TRP A 110 9.34 0.55 21.34
N TYR A 111 8.51 1.50 21.78
CA TYR A 111 7.36 1.21 22.62
C TYR A 111 6.35 0.30 21.91
N ALA A 112 5.99 0.62 20.66
CA ALA A 112 5.06 -0.19 19.87
C ALA A 112 5.58 -1.63 19.66
N TRP A 113 6.88 -1.79 19.44
CA TRP A 113 7.50 -3.11 19.35
C TRP A 113 7.42 -3.84 20.69
N LYS A 114 7.79 -3.19 21.79
CA LYS A 114 7.79 -3.79 23.13
C LYS A 114 6.39 -4.20 23.61
N GLU A 115 5.33 -3.55 23.13
CA GLU A 115 3.93 -3.91 23.39
C GLU A 115 3.38 -4.97 22.40
N GLY A 116 4.22 -5.50 21.51
CA GLY A 116 3.84 -6.59 20.59
C GLY A 116 3.00 -6.14 19.39
N ALA A 117 2.86 -4.84 19.14
CA ALA A 117 2.05 -4.33 18.02
C ALA A 117 2.62 -4.74 16.64
N LEU A 118 3.89 -5.11 16.60
CA LEU A 118 4.63 -5.54 15.41
C LEU A 118 4.97 -7.04 15.41
N GLU A 119 4.33 -7.83 16.28
CA GLU A 119 4.53 -9.28 16.32
C GLU A 119 3.58 -10.00 15.36
N TRP A 120 4.09 -11.04 14.68
CA TRP A 120 3.33 -11.86 13.74
C TRP A 120 3.43 -13.34 14.12
N TYR A 121 2.55 -13.75 15.04
CA TYR A 121 2.32 -15.14 15.41
C TYR A 121 0.83 -15.49 15.30
#